data_AF-A0A9D8T9N9-F1
#
_entry.id   AF-A0A9D8T9N9-F1
#
_cell.length_a   1.000
_cell.length_b   1.000
_cell.length_c   1.000
_cell.angle_alpha   90.00
_cell.angle_beta   90.00
_cell.angle_gamma   90.00
#
_symmetry.space_group_name_H-M   'P 1'
#
loop_
_entity.id
_entity.type
_entity.pdbx_description
1 polymer ?
#
loop_
_entity_poly.entity_id
_entity_poly.type
_entity_poly.pdbx_seq_one_letter_code
_entity_poly.pdbx_strand_id
1 'polypeptide(L)'
;MATIEKLWFEAERIWITTNEGQTLSRPLEAFPNLKDASESQRAAFKINRFGDAIRWDEIDEDIHISSFFDNNEPDLNNEIAEIFRKFPQLNVSELARSMGIHKSLLSKYIYGIKRPSEERKDQIKQTLRDLGKELMAV
;
A
#
# COMPACT_ATOMS: atom_id res chain seq x y z
N MET A 1 -25.72 3.81 7.84
CA MET A 1 -24.37 3.87 7.23
C MET A 1 -23.57 2.81 7.93
N ALA A 2 -22.86 1.97 7.17
CA ALA A 2 -22.07 0.90 7.74
C ALA A 2 -20.95 1.48 8.63
N THR A 3 -20.76 0.89 9.82
CA THR A 3 -19.68 1.21 10.76
C THR A 3 -18.90 -0.05 11.11
N ILE A 4 -17.64 0.11 11.50
CA ILE A 4 -16.72 -0.96 11.86
C ILE A 4 -16.97 -1.36 13.31
N GLU A 5 -17.31 -2.62 13.56
CA GLU A 5 -17.49 -3.18 14.90
C GLU A 5 -16.28 -4.00 15.35
N LYS A 6 -15.66 -4.73 14.42
CA LYS A 6 -14.52 -5.60 14.70
C LYS A 6 -13.49 -5.47 13.60
N LEU A 7 -12.21 -5.55 13.97
CA LEU A 7 -11.07 -5.62 13.07
C LEU A 7 -10.11 -6.71 13.51
N TRP A 8 -9.57 -7.47 12.56
CA TRP A 8 -8.52 -8.45 12.81
C TRP A 8 -7.64 -8.65 11.57
N PHE A 9 -6.52 -9.32 11.76
CA PHE A 9 -5.58 -9.67 10.69
C PHE A 9 -5.47 -11.18 10.59
N GLU A 10 -5.54 -11.71 9.37
CA GLU A 10 -5.40 -13.14 9.11
C GLU A 10 -5.00 -13.34 7.65
N ALA A 11 -4.09 -14.29 7.40
CA ALA A 11 -3.65 -14.70 6.06
C ALA A 11 -3.23 -13.51 5.16
N GLU A 12 -2.37 -12.62 5.67
CA GLU A 12 -1.89 -11.41 4.96
C GLU A 12 -3.02 -10.43 4.54
N ARG A 13 -4.17 -10.48 5.24
CA ARG A 13 -5.31 -9.59 5.02
C ARG A 13 -5.70 -8.87 6.30
N ILE A 14 -6.28 -7.69 6.10
CA ILE A 14 -7.07 -6.98 7.12
C ILE A 14 -8.54 -7.29 6.90
N TRP A 15 -9.23 -7.62 7.98
CA TRP A 15 -10.63 -7.99 8.00
C TRP A 15 -11.40 -7.05 8.91
N ILE A 16 -12.65 -6.75 8.53
CA ILE A 16 -13.60 -6.05 9.39
C ILE A 16 -14.95 -6.75 9.41
N THR A 17 -15.67 -6.61 10.52
CA THR A 17 -17.10 -6.84 10.59
C THR A 17 -17.82 -5.51 10.74
N THR A 18 -18.87 -5.29 9.95
CA THR A 18 -19.70 -4.08 10.05
C THR A 18 -20.87 -4.28 11.01
N ASN A 19 -21.48 -3.19 11.47
CA ASN A 19 -22.72 -3.20 12.25
C ASN A 19 -23.94 -3.83 11.55
N GLU A 20 -23.83 -4.04 10.24
CA GLU A 20 -24.83 -4.74 9.43
C GLU A 20 -24.52 -6.24 9.32
N GLY A 21 -23.52 -6.74 10.05
CA GLY A 21 -23.10 -8.14 10.06
C GLY A 21 -22.27 -8.56 8.85
N GLN A 22 -21.85 -7.62 7.98
CA GLN A 22 -21.04 -7.93 6.81
C GLN A 22 -19.58 -8.14 7.21
N THR A 23 -18.96 -9.18 6.65
CA THR A 23 -17.51 -9.40 6.78
C THR A 23 -16.83 -8.96 5.49
N LEU A 24 -15.95 -7.97 5.58
CA LEU A 24 -15.19 -7.42 4.47
C LEU A 24 -13.70 -7.61 4.71
N SER A 25 -12.92 -7.74 3.65
CA SER A 25 -11.46 -7.87 3.78
C SER A 25 -10.71 -7.31 2.60
N ARG A 26 -9.45 -6.93 2.86
CA ARG A 26 -8.51 -6.48 1.85
C ARG A 26 -7.12 -7.05 2.07
N PRO A 27 -6.34 -7.27 1.00
CA PRO A 27 -4.93 -7.63 1.11
C PRO A 27 -4.14 -6.50 1.77
N LEU A 28 -3.12 -6.83 2.58
CA LEU A 28 -2.27 -5.84 3.23
C LEU A 28 -1.47 -5.00 2.22
N GLU A 29 -1.22 -5.52 1.02
CA GLU A 29 -0.65 -4.79 -0.11
C GLU A 29 -1.43 -3.53 -0.48
N ALA A 30 -2.74 -3.48 -0.16
CA ALA A 30 -3.56 -2.28 -0.34
C ALA A 30 -3.19 -1.14 0.62
N PHE A 31 -2.46 -1.46 1.70
CA PHE A 31 -2.02 -0.55 2.76
C PHE A 31 -0.53 -0.80 3.08
N PRO A 32 0.40 -0.34 2.23
CA PRO A 32 1.82 -0.65 2.35
C PRO A 32 2.45 -0.37 3.72
N ASN A 33 2.04 0.69 4.41
CA ASN A 33 2.54 0.98 5.77
C ASN A 33 2.11 -0.10 6.77
N LEU A 34 0.88 -0.64 6.66
CA LEU A 34 0.44 -1.79 7.46
C LEU A 34 1.12 -3.09 7.04
N LYS A 35 1.38 -3.28 5.74
CA LYS A 35 2.13 -4.45 5.27
C LYS A 35 3.53 -4.48 5.87
N ASP A 36 4.20 -3.34 5.93
CA ASP A 36 5.53 -3.19 6.51
C ASP A 36 5.51 -3.19 8.06
N ALA A 37 4.35 -3.02 8.69
CA ALA A 37 4.21 -2.96 10.14
C ALA A 37 4.35 -4.33 10.82
N SER A 38 4.95 -4.32 12.01
CA SER A 38 4.99 -5.47 12.93
C SER A 38 3.60 -5.84 13.46
N GLU A 39 3.45 -7.04 14.01
CA GLU A 39 2.18 -7.48 14.61
C GLU A 39 1.73 -6.55 15.75
N SER A 40 2.65 -6.10 16.61
CA SER A 40 2.34 -5.16 17.69
C SER A 40 1.87 -3.80 17.17
N GLN A 41 2.50 -3.30 16.10
CA GLN A 41 2.07 -2.07 15.44
C GLN A 41 0.68 -2.23 14.82
N ARG A 42 0.42 -3.35 14.12
CA ARG A 42 -0.90 -3.67 13.55
C ARG A 42 -1.98 -3.77 14.62
N ALA A 43 -1.66 -4.33 15.78
CA ALA A 43 -2.60 -4.46 16.90
C ALA A 43 -2.92 -3.12 17.60
N ALA A 44 -2.06 -2.11 17.47
CA ALA A 44 -2.20 -0.80 18.11
C ALA A 44 -3.19 0.16 17.38
N PHE A 45 -4.27 -0.38 16.82
CA PHE A 45 -5.27 0.40 16.08
C PHE A 45 -6.31 1.05 17.00
N LYS A 46 -6.92 2.13 16.51
CA LYS A 46 -8.09 2.76 17.13
C LYS A 46 -9.16 2.98 16.07
N ILE A 47 -10.36 2.46 16.30
CA ILE A 47 -11.54 2.83 15.52
C ILE A 47 -12.02 4.17 16.06
N ASN A 48 -12.29 5.12 15.17
CA ASN A 48 -12.74 6.45 15.58
C ASN A 48 -14.14 6.43 16.21
N ARG A 49 -14.58 7.55 16.77
CA ARG A 49 -15.90 7.67 17.42
C ARG A 49 -17.09 7.38 16.50
N PHE A 50 -16.95 7.63 15.19
CA PHE A 50 -18.00 7.43 14.21
C PHE A 50 -18.05 5.99 13.68
N GLY A 51 -17.01 5.19 13.93
CA GLY A 51 -16.88 3.84 13.42
C GLY A 51 -16.57 3.76 11.93
N ASP A 52 -16.19 4.87 11.27
CA ASP A 52 -15.98 4.91 9.82
C ASP A 52 -14.49 4.97 9.42
N ALA A 53 -13.57 5.13 10.37
CA ALA A 53 -12.14 5.11 10.11
C ALA A 53 -11.34 4.41 11.21
N ILE A 54 -10.19 3.85 10.82
CA ILE A 54 -9.23 3.18 11.69
C ILE A 54 -7.90 3.92 11.61
N ARG A 55 -7.35 4.28 12.76
CA ARG A 55 -6.07 5.00 12.87
C ARG A 55 -5.01 4.12 13.53
N TRP A 56 -3.80 4.15 12.97
CA TRP A 56 -2.57 3.68 13.59
C TRP A 56 -1.61 4.86 13.76
N ASP A 57 -1.43 5.31 14.99
CA ASP A 57 -0.64 6.51 15.29
C ASP A 57 0.86 6.32 15.01
N GLU A 58 1.42 5.15 15.35
CA GLU A 58 2.85 4.89 15.27
C GLU A 58 3.38 4.82 13.82
N ILE A 59 2.60 4.22 12.92
CA ILE A 59 2.96 4.05 11.50
C ILE A 59 2.34 5.12 10.59
N ASP A 60 1.65 6.10 11.20
CA ASP A 60 0.94 7.18 10.51
C ASP A 60 0.01 6.69 9.37
N GLU A 61 -0.81 5.66 9.66
CA GLU A 61 -1.77 5.12 8.70
C GLU A 61 -3.20 5.41 9.16
N ASP A 62 -4.05 5.83 8.22
CA ASP A 62 -5.49 5.98 8.41
C ASP A 62 -6.23 5.25 7.28
N ILE A 63 -7.20 4.41 7.65
CA ILE A 63 -8.03 3.65 6.73
C ILE A 63 -9.50 3.92 7.01
N HIS A 64 -10.15 4.60 6.08
CA HIS A 64 -11.60 4.74 6.07
C HIS A 64 -12.29 3.44 5.63
N ILE A 65 -13.46 3.13 6.18
CA ILE A 65 -14.27 1.94 5.90
C ILE A 65 -14.54 1.77 4.40
N SER A 66 -14.65 2.88 3.67
CA SER A 66 -14.87 2.85 2.22
C SER A 66 -13.78 2.12 1.44
N SER A 67 -12.56 2.04 2.00
CA SER A 67 -11.45 1.30 1.40
C SER A 67 -11.75 -0.19 1.24
N PHE A 68 -12.62 -0.75 2.10
CA PHE A 68 -13.00 -2.17 2.12
C PHE A 68 -14.06 -2.55 1.08
N PHE A 69 -14.65 -1.57 0.37
CA PHE A 69 -15.60 -1.85 -0.74
C PHE A 69 -14.90 -2.02 -2.10
N ASP A 70 -13.59 -1.80 -2.16
CA ASP A 70 -12.79 -2.10 -3.34
C ASP A 70 -12.25 -3.55 -3.27
N ASN A 71 -12.31 -4.25 -4.41
CA ASN A 71 -12.03 -5.67 -4.56
C ASN A 71 -10.74 -5.94 -5.34
N ASN A 72 -9.91 -4.93 -5.62
CA ASN A 72 -8.62 -5.14 -6.27
C ASN A 72 -7.73 -6.10 -5.45
N GLU A 73 -7.17 -7.12 -6.09
CA GLU A 73 -6.22 -8.04 -5.48
C GLU A 73 -4.81 -7.79 -6.03
N PRO A 74 -3.74 -8.22 -5.34
CA PRO A 74 -2.38 -8.01 -5.81
C PRO A 74 -2.16 -8.74 -7.14
N ASP A 75 -1.53 -8.06 -8.09
CA ASP A 75 -1.13 -8.61 -9.38
C ASP A 75 0.35 -8.32 -9.61
N LEU A 76 1.19 -9.28 -9.22
CA LEU A 76 2.64 -9.16 -9.36
C LEU A 76 3.13 -9.39 -10.81
N ASN A 77 2.25 -9.76 -11.73
CA ASN A 77 2.57 -9.90 -13.14
C ASN A 77 2.46 -8.54 -13.85
N ASN A 78 3.25 -7.57 -13.38
CA ASN A 78 3.30 -6.23 -13.95
C ASN A 78 4.74 -5.75 -14.09
N GLU A 79 4.99 -4.90 -15.10
CA GLU A 79 6.33 -4.43 -15.44
C GLU A 79 7.05 -3.69 -14.29
N ILE A 80 6.31 -3.04 -13.39
CA ILE A 80 6.90 -2.34 -12.23
C ILE A 80 7.40 -3.37 -11.22
N ALA A 81 6.58 -4.37 -10.88
CA ALA A 81 6.98 -5.50 -10.04
C ALA A 81 8.21 -6.23 -10.59
N GLU A 82 8.26 -6.43 -11.92
CA GLU A 82 9.39 -7.08 -12.59
C GLU A 82 10.71 -6.34 -12.37
N ILE A 83 10.69 -5.00 -12.45
CA ILE A 83 11.86 -4.16 -12.22
C ILE A 83 12.37 -4.36 -10.79
N PHE A 84 11.51 -4.20 -9.77
CA PHE A 84 11.94 -4.31 -8.37
C PHE A 84 12.34 -5.73 -7.99
N ARG A 85 11.75 -6.75 -8.61
CA ARG A 85 12.17 -8.14 -8.46
C ARG A 85 13.54 -8.40 -9.08
N LYS A 86 13.83 -7.81 -10.25
CA LYS A 86 15.13 -7.94 -10.92
C LYS A 86 16.23 -7.17 -10.21
N PHE A 87 15.89 -6.08 -9.53
CA PHE A 87 16.82 -5.19 -8.85
C PHE A 87 16.39 -4.99 -7.37
N PRO A 88 16.53 -6.02 -6.52
CA PRO A 88 16.13 -5.95 -5.10
C PRO A 88 16.89 -4.89 -4.29
N GLN A 89 18.01 -4.39 -4.80
CA GLN A 89 18.78 -3.29 -4.22
C GLN A 89 18.13 -1.91 -4.41
N LEU A 90 17.08 -1.78 -5.23
CA LEU A 90 16.38 -0.50 -5.43
C LEU A 90 15.60 -0.11 -4.18
N ASN A 91 15.86 1.10 -3.68
CA ASN A 91 15.13 1.66 -2.56
C ASN A 91 13.83 2.34 -3.04
N VAL A 92 12.69 1.72 -2.74
CA VAL A 92 11.34 2.22 -3.10
C VAL A 92 11.09 3.64 -2.57
N SER A 93 11.53 3.92 -1.33
CA SER A 93 11.31 5.22 -0.69
C SER A 93 12.09 6.34 -1.39
N GLU A 94 13.34 6.08 -1.75
CA GLU A 94 14.17 7.06 -2.48
C GLU A 94 13.63 7.31 -3.88
N LEU A 95 13.25 6.25 -4.61
CA LEU A 95 12.68 6.40 -5.94
C LEU A 95 11.37 7.20 -5.90
N ALA A 96 10.47 6.86 -4.97
CA ALA A 96 9.22 7.61 -4.78
C ALA A 96 9.48 9.10 -4.48
N ARG A 97 10.48 9.41 -3.63
CA ARG A 97 10.87 10.79 -3.32
C ARG A 97 11.37 11.54 -4.53
N SER A 98 12.27 10.93 -5.32
CA SER A 98 12.80 11.55 -6.55
C SER A 98 11.72 11.83 -7.61
N MET A 99 10.64 11.04 -7.61
CA MET A 99 9.46 11.24 -8.46
C MET A 99 8.45 12.25 -7.91
N GLY A 100 8.60 12.70 -6.65
CA GLY A 100 7.62 13.54 -5.97
C GLY A 100 6.30 12.83 -5.66
N ILE A 101 6.32 11.52 -5.40
CA ILE A 101 5.13 10.73 -5.02
C ILE A 101 5.27 10.08 -3.65
N HIS A 102 4.14 9.75 -3.02
CA HIS A 102 4.14 8.95 -1.80
C HIS A 102 4.69 7.55 -2.06
N LYS A 103 5.58 7.05 -1.18
CA LYS A 103 6.09 5.67 -1.17
C LYS A 103 4.95 4.65 -1.26
N SER A 104 3.88 4.87 -0.51
CA SER A 104 2.70 3.99 -0.51
C SER A 104 2.05 3.87 -1.90
N LEU A 105 2.02 4.95 -2.69
CA LEU A 105 1.49 4.89 -4.05
C LEU A 105 2.37 4.02 -4.96
N LEU A 106 3.69 4.22 -4.93
CA LEU A 106 4.63 3.40 -5.70
C LEU A 106 4.56 1.93 -5.27
N SER A 107 4.47 1.66 -3.97
CA SER A 107 4.34 0.31 -3.44
C SER A 107 3.05 -0.36 -3.93
N LYS A 108 1.93 0.37 -4.01
CA LYS A 108 0.68 -0.15 -4.59
C LYS A 108 0.79 -0.46 -6.08
N TYR A 109 1.65 0.24 -6.83
CA TYR A 109 1.97 -0.12 -8.22
C TYR A 109 2.83 -1.39 -8.28
N ILE A 110 3.85 -1.50 -7.43
CA ILE A 110 4.69 -2.69 -7.32
C ILE A 110 3.82 -3.92 -6.99
N TYR A 111 2.92 -3.81 -6.03
CA TYR A 111 2.02 -4.90 -5.65
C TYR A 111 0.86 -5.13 -6.63
N GLY A 112 0.69 -4.29 -7.66
CA GLY A 112 -0.39 -4.42 -8.63
C GLY A 112 -1.79 -4.04 -8.13
N ILE A 113 -1.91 -3.54 -6.89
CA ILE A 113 -3.18 -3.04 -6.32
C ILE A 113 -3.69 -1.85 -7.12
N LYS A 114 -2.80 -0.96 -7.53
CA LYS A 114 -3.12 0.15 -8.42
C LYS A 114 -2.39 -0.02 -9.74
N ARG A 115 -3.03 0.41 -10.83
CA ARG A 115 -2.46 0.39 -12.16
C ARG A 115 -2.00 1.80 -12.54
N PRO A 116 -0.70 2.05 -12.71
CA PRO A 116 -0.22 3.34 -13.19
C PRO A 116 -0.67 3.58 -14.65
N SER A 117 -0.92 4.84 -15.00
CA SER A 117 -1.09 5.25 -16.41
C SER A 117 0.20 5.05 -17.20
N GLU A 118 0.13 5.07 -18.53
CA GLU A 118 1.32 4.99 -19.40
C GLU A 118 2.33 6.11 -19.10
N GLU A 119 1.85 7.36 -18.96
CA GLU A 119 2.69 8.48 -18.55
C GLU A 119 3.40 8.22 -17.20
N ARG A 120 2.67 7.64 -16.23
CA ARG A 120 3.24 7.31 -14.92
C ARG A 120 4.30 6.21 -15.03
N LYS A 121 4.08 5.20 -15.87
CA LYS A 121 5.06 4.14 -16.14
C LYS A 121 6.34 4.69 -16.76
N ASP A 122 6.19 5.56 -17.75
CA ASP A 122 7.32 6.22 -18.40
C ASP A 122 8.11 7.09 -17.41
N GLN A 123 7.41 7.80 -16.53
CA GLN A 123 8.06 8.55 -15.45
C GLN A 123 8.88 7.63 -14.53
N ILE A 124 8.31 6.50 -14.08
CA ILE A 124 9.03 5.52 -13.24
C ILE A 124 10.31 5.03 -13.95
N LYS A 125 10.18 4.64 -15.22
CA LYS A 125 11.30 4.14 -16.04
C LYS A 125 12.37 5.23 -16.23
N GLN A 126 11.95 6.48 -16.44
CA GLN A 126 12.86 7.59 -16.64
C GLN A 126 13.66 7.90 -15.37
N THR A 127 13.00 7.95 -14.21
CA THR A 127 13.67 8.12 -12.91
C THR A 127 14.72 7.03 -12.66
N LEU A 128 14.41 5.77 -12.98
CA LEU A 128 15.37 4.67 -12.85
C LEU A 128 16.58 4.82 -13.79
N ARG A 129 16.36 5.30 -15.01
CA ARG A 129 17.46 5.57 -15.95
C ARG A 129 18.36 6.69 -15.44
N ASP A 130 17.78 7.73 -14.88
CA ASP A 130 18.55 8.86 -14.36
C ASP A 130 19.35 8.46 -13.11
N LEU A 131 18.77 7.67 -12.20
CA LEU A 131 19.52 7.03 -11.11
C LEU A 131 20.69 6.18 -11.65
N GLY A 132 20.46 5.40 -12.71
CA GLY A 132 21.53 4.62 -13.35
C GLY A 132 22.66 5.48 -13.92
N LYS A 133 22.34 6.65 -14.51
CA LYS A 133 23.35 7.61 -15.00
C LYS A 133 24.14 8.21 -13.85
N GLU A 134 23.49 8.58 -12.75
CA GLU A 134 24.14 9.10 -11.55
C GLU A 134 25.13 8.08 -10.99
N LEU A 135 24.75 6.81 -10.89
CA LEU A 135 25.62 5.73 -10.41
C LEU A 135 26.84 5.49 -11.31
N MET A 136 26.70 5.65 -12.63
CA MET A 136 27.84 5.54 -13.56
C MET A 136 28.81 6.72 -13.50
N ALA A 137 28.39 7.85 -12.92
CA ALA A 137 29.18 9.08 -12.83
C ALA A 137 30.00 9.18 -11.53
N VAL A 138 29.89 8.19 -10.63
CA VAL A 138 30.67 8.05 -9.38
C VAL A 138 31.86 7.13 -9.61
#